data_AF-A0A2E1Q1W3-F1
#
_entry.id   AF-A0A2E1Q1W3-F1
#
_cell.length_a   1.000
_cell.length_b   1.000
_cell.length_c   1.000
_cell.angle_alpha   90.00
_cell.angle_beta   90.00
_cell.angle_gamma   90.00
#
_symmetry.space_group_name_H-M   'P 1'
#
loop_
_entity.id
_entity.type
_entity.pdbx_description
1 polymer ?
#
loop_
_entity_poly.entity_id
_entity_poly.type
_entity_poly.pdbx_seq_one_letter_code
_entity_poly.pdbx_strand_id
1 'polypeptide(L)'
;MVLNSEDEIYLVFPGTDGATDISTDVNFELVGFGAGHIHKAFLDVSSNTYPKIIEAVKNILASKPDSKLIVTGHSLGGALAMLYTFMLRREGIEVEELITFGQPRVGNGKFAKEFAALSVPYTRFVNKSDIVPDVPPPWDKHDWTHAGKRLTFNENGALQEAILSDETDALRRVIEVILRAITMWFQNERKVDEKLKASVMNSVDHGMVIYLKNLKNLIRNK
;
A
#
# COMPACT_ATOMS: atom_id res chain seq x y z
N MET A 1 10.07 -0.01 4.14
CA MET A 1 10.76 -1.05 4.93
C MET A 1 10.76 -2.34 4.12
N VAL A 2 11.83 -3.13 4.19
CA VAL A 2 11.87 -4.47 3.57
C VAL A 2 11.92 -5.52 4.67
N LEU A 3 10.97 -6.46 4.65
CA LEU A 3 10.90 -7.61 5.54
C LEU A 3 11.05 -8.89 4.73
N ASN A 4 11.50 -9.98 5.34
CA ASN A 4 11.63 -11.26 4.65
C ASN A 4 11.20 -12.44 5.55
N SER A 5 10.58 -13.44 4.94
CA SER A 5 10.38 -14.80 5.48
C SER A 5 11.31 -15.78 4.75
N GLU A 6 11.13 -17.09 4.89
CA GLU A 6 11.91 -18.09 4.14
C GLU A 6 11.69 -17.92 2.62
N ASP A 7 10.43 -17.78 2.18
CA ASP A 7 10.06 -17.80 0.76
C ASP A 7 9.51 -16.47 0.21
N GLU A 8 9.35 -15.44 1.04
CA GLU A 8 8.73 -14.18 0.63
C GLU A 8 9.55 -12.97 1.10
N ILE A 9 9.56 -11.93 0.28
CA ILE A 9 10.12 -10.62 0.58
C ILE A 9 8.98 -9.61 0.51
N TYR A 10 8.88 -8.78 1.53
CA TYR A 10 7.82 -7.80 1.66
C TYR A 10 8.39 -6.39 1.62
N LEU A 11 8.03 -5.62 0.60
CA LEU A 11 8.31 -4.19 0.53
C LEU A 11 7.10 -3.43 1.07
N VAL A 12 7.24 -2.88 2.28
CA VAL A 12 6.17 -2.25 3.05
C VAL A 12 6.35 -0.74 3.10
N PHE A 13 5.33 0.00 2.66
CA PHE A 13 5.26 1.46 2.76
C PHE A 13 4.27 1.87 3.86
N PRO A 14 4.74 2.42 4.99
CA PRO A 14 3.84 2.92 6.02
C PRO A 14 3.05 4.15 5.51
N GLY A 15 1.86 4.36 6.08
CA GLY A 15 1.17 5.63 5.94
C GLY A 15 1.90 6.74 6.73
N THR A 16 1.46 7.98 6.54
CA THR A 16 1.87 9.12 7.38
C THR A 16 0.70 9.51 8.29
N ASP A 17 1.00 10.08 9.46
CA ASP A 17 0.01 10.59 10.44
C ASP A 17 -0.88 11.73 9.89
N GLY A 18 -0.58 12.22 8.68
CA GLY A 18 -1.30 13.28 7.98
C GLY A 18 -2.23 12.77 6.86
N ALA A 19 -2.86 11.60 6.99
CA ALA A 19 -3.83 11.13 5.99
C ALA A 19 -5.01 12.12 5.81
N THR A 20 -5.41 12.81 6.90
CA THR A 20 -6.29 13.97 6.86
C THR A 20 -5.65 15.15 6.14
N ASP A 21 -4.38 15.45 6.42
CA ASP A 21 -3.63 16.53 5.75
C ASP A 21 -3.48 16.28 4.25
N ILE A 22 -3.34 15.04 3.79
CA ILE A 22 -3.42 14.72 2.37
C ILE A 22 -4.78 15.17 1.86
N SER A 23 -5.89 14.64 2.38
CA SER A 23 -7.23 15.00 1.87
C SER A 23 -7.54 16.52 1.86
N THR A 24 -6.87 17.33 2.69
CA THR A 24 -7.07 18.78 2.81
C THR A 24 -6.01 19.64 2.12
N ASP A 25 -4.75 19.19 2.00
CA ASP A 25 -3.61 19.92 1.40
C ASP A 25 -3.21 19.41 0.01
N VAL A 26 -3.96 18.48 -0.60
CA VAL A 26 -3.63 18.03 -1.96
C VAL A 26 -3.83 19.16 -2.97
N ASN A 27 -2.76 19.86 -3.30
CA ASN A 27 -2.65 20.44 -4.63
C ASN A 27 -2.60 19.24 -5.60
N PHE A 28 -3.73 18.91 -6.24
CA PHE A 28 -3.92 17.78 -7.18
C PHE A 28 -3.12 17.98 -8.48
N GLU A 29 -1.84 18.24 -8.34
CA GLU A 29 -0.92 18.52 -9.41
C GLU A 29 -0.49 17.21 -10.06
N LEU A 30 -0.76 17.11 -11.35
CA LEU A 30 -0.30 16.02 -12.20
C LEU A 30 1.05 16.39 -12.84
N VAL A 31 1.95 15.41 -12.86
CA VAL A 31 3.23 15.49 -13.58
C VAL A 31 3.36 14.32 -14.53
N GLY A 32 3.96 14.55 -15.69
CA GLY A 32 4.20 13.51 -16.69
C GLY A 32 5.17 12.45 -16.16
N PHE A 33 4.86 11.18 -16.41
CA PHE A 33 5.61 10.03 -15.88
C PHE A 33 5.97 8.99 -16.96
N GLY A 34 5.97 9.38 -18.24
CA GLY A 34 6.24 8.48 -19.38
C GLY A 34 5.11 7.49 -19.68
N ALA A 35 4.37 7.06 -18.66
CA ALA A 35 3.22 6.15 -18.72
C ALA A 35 1.87 6.89 -18.52
N GLY A 36 1.84 8.20 -18.74
CA GLY A 36 0.70 9.06 -18.39
C GLY A 36 1.11 10.12 -17.39
N HIS A 37 0.18 10.47 -16.50
CA HIS A 37 0.43 11.44 -15.44
C HIS A 37 0.12 10.83 -14.09
N ILE A 38 0.94 11.19 -13.10
CA ILE A 38 0.76 10.79 -11.71
C ILE A 38 0.79 12.02 -10.81
N HIS A 39 0.32 11.84 -9.59
CA HIS A 39 0.37 12.86 -8.56
C HIS A 39 1.81 13.28 -8.25
N LYS A 40 2.12 14.57 -8.36
CA LYS A 40 3.49 15.11 -8.21
C LYS A 40 4.14 14.73 -6.89
N ALA A 41 3.41 14.83 -5.78
CA ALA A 41 3.95 14.50 -4.46
C ALA A 41 4.42 13.03 -4.36
N PHE A 42 3.74 12.08 -5.01
CA PHE A 42 4.15 10.68 -5.00
C PHE A 42 5.42 10.48 -5.84
N LEU A 43 5.54 11.19 -6.97
CA LEU A 43 6.77 11.17 -7.78
C LEU A 43 7.96 11.78 -7.03
N ASP A 44 7.76 12.90 -6.34
CA ASP A 44 8.83 13.59 -5.61
C ASP A 44 9.40 12.70 -4.49
N VAL A 45 8.53 12.06 -3.71
CA VAL A 45 8.95 11.11 -2.65
C VAL A 45 9.69 9.93 -3.28
N SER A 46 9.13 9.36 -4.34
CA SER A 46 9.69 8.16 -4.98
C SER A 46 11.04 8.45 -5.62
N SER A 47 11.20 9.55 -6.35
CA SER A 47 12.46 9.89 -7.04
C SER A 47 13.65 9.99 -6.07
N ASN A 48 13.41 10.50 -4.87
CA ASN A 48 14.45 10.66 -3.85
C ASN A 48 14.79 9.36 -3.11
N THR A 49 13.83 8.44 -2.96
CA THR A 49 13.99 7.25 -2.11
C THR A 49 14.18 5.96 -2.92
N TYR A 50 13.78 5.96 -4.19
CA TYR A 50 13.81 4.79 -5.07
C TYR A 50 15.21 4.21 -5.27
N PRO A 51 16.29 4.98 -5.55
CA PRO A 51 17.63 4.41 -5.75
C PRO A 51 18.16 3.58 -4.57
N LYS A 52 17.81 3.95 -3.33
CA LYS A 52 18.22 3.21 -2.13
C LYS A 52 17.37 1.96 -1.92
N ILE A 53 16.06 2.06 -2.17
CA ILE A 53 15.13 0.95 -1.98
C ILE A 53 15.36 -0.14 -3.04
N ILE A 54 15.56 0.24 -4.30
CA ILE A 54 15.81 -0.70 -5.40
C ILE A 54 17.11 -1.49 -5.16
N GLU A 55 18.16 -0.82 -4.67
CA GLU A 55 19.42 -1.48 -4.29
C GLU A 55 19.19 -2.50 -3.17
N ALA A 56 18.47 -2.12 -2.11
CA ALA A 56 18.15 -3.03 -1.02
C ALA A 56 17.33 -4.25 -1.48
N VAL A 57 16.33 -4.04 -2.34
CA VAL A 57 15.51 -5.11 -2.92
C VAL A 57 16.37 -6.05 -3.77
N LYS A 58 17.22 -5.51 -4.66
CA LYS A 58 18.14 -6.30 -5.50
C LYS A 58 19.11 -7.13 -4.65
N ASN A 59 19.67 -6.57 -3.59
CA ASN A 59 20.58 -7.29 -2.69
C ASN A 59 19.89 -8.46 -1.98
N ILE A 60 18.64 -8.27 -1.53
CA ILE A 60 17.88 -9.33 -0.86
C ILE A 60 17.48 -10.41 -1.86
N LEU A 61 17.00 -10.05 -3.05
CA LEU A 61 16.67 -11.01 -4.11
C LEU A 61 17.91 -11.80 -4.56
N ALA A 62 19.09 -11.18 -4.63
CA ALA A 62 20.33 -11.88 -4.95
C ALA A 62 20.69 -12.94 -3.88
N SER A 63 20.35 -12.69 -2.61
CA SER A 63 20.55 -13.66 -1.52
C SER A 63 19.48 -14.75 -1.44
N LYS A 64 18.32 -14.52 -2.07
CA LYS A 64 17.14 -15.40 -2.05
C LYS A 64 16.41 -15.37 -3.41
N PRO A 65 17.00 -15.98 -4.45
CA PRO A 65 16.51 -15.84 -5.83
C PRO A 65 15.11 -16.42 -6.05
N ASP A 66 14.71 -17.41 -5.24
CA ASP A 66 13.40 -18.05 -5.33
C ASP A 66 12.31 -17.36 -4.49
N SER A 67 12.66 -16.31 -3.74
CA SER A 67 11.69 -15.61 -2.91
C SER A 67 10.74 -14.73 -3.72
N LYS A 68 9.46 -14.76 -3.35
CA LYS A 68 8.40 -13.95 -3.96
C LYS A 68 8.38 -12.54 -3.39
N LEU A 69 8.46 -11.52 -4.24
CA LEU A 69 8.36 -10.12 -3.81
C LEU A 69 6.90 -9.67 -3.75
N ILE A 70 6.43 -9.32 -2.55
CA ILE A 70 5.12 -8.76 -2.29
C ILE A 70 5.29 -7.29 -1.89
N VAL A 71 4.50 -6.40 -2.49
CA VAL A 71 4.53 -4.97 -2.19
C VAL A 71 3.23 -4.57 -1.50
N THR A 72 3.32 -3.79 -0.44
CA THR A 72 2.12 -3.39 0.31
C THR A 72 2.25 -2.01 0.95
N GLY A 73 1.10 -1.38 1.24
CA GLY A 73 1.06 -0.09 1.91
C GLY A 73 -0.34 0.37 2.28
N HIS A 74 -0.41 1.32 3.20
CA HIS A 74 -1.65 1.91 3.71
C HIS A 74 -1.71 3.42 3.42
N SER A 75 -2.90 3.93 3.09
CA SER A 75 -3.12 5.36 2.82
C SER A 75 -2.12 5.87 1.77
N LEU A 76 -1.35 6.92 2.08
CA LEU A 76 -0.23 7.40 1.27
C LEU A 76 0.74 6.29 0.88
N GLY A 77 1.07 5.41 1.82
CA GLY A 77 1.96 4.28 1.59
C GLY A 77 1.42 3.33 0.53
N GLY A 78 0.10 3.20 0.38
CA GLY A 78 -0.50 2.44 -0.72
C GLY A 78 -0.21 3.07 -2.08
N ALA A 79 -0.22 4.41 -2.17
CA ALA A 79 0.07 5.12 -3.42
C ALA A 79 1.53 4.92 -3.83
N LEU A 80 2.44 5.00 -2.85
CA LEU A 80 3.86 4.69 -3.06
C LEU A 80 4.05 3.22 -3.42
N ALA A 81 3.36 2.28 -2.77
CA ALA A 81 3.41 0.86 -3.09
C ALA A 81 3.05 0.58 -4.56
N MET A 82 1.99 1.22 -5.08
CA MET A 82 1.63 1.12 -6.50
C MET A 82 2.72 1.71 -7.41
N LEU A 83 3.23 2.90 -7.09
CA LEU A 83 4.25 3.55 -7.91
C LEU A 83 5.58 2.76 -7.94
N TYR A 84 6.00 2.22 -6.81
CA TYR A 84 7.18 1.35 -6.71
C TYR A 84 7.01 0.05 -7.46
N THR A 85 5.84 -0.58 -7.35
CA THR A 85 5.51 -1.77 -8.14
C THR A 85 5.68 -1.48 -9.64
N PHE A 86 5.16 -0.35 -10.12
CA PHE A 86 5.32 0.06 -11.52
C PHE A 86 6.80 0.17 -11.91
N MET A 87 7.60 0.92 -11.13
CA MET A 87 9.02 1.13 -11.44
C MET A 87 9.84 -0.17 -11.38
N LEU A 88 9.58 -1.04 -10.39
CA LEU A 88 10.22 -2.36 -10.25
C LEU A 88 9.98 -3.23 -11.49
N ARG A 89 8.72 -3.33 -11.94
CA ARG A 89 8.35 -4.09 -13.14
C ARG A 89 9.01 -3.53 -14.40
N ARG A 90 9.13 -2.20 -14.52
CA ARG A 90 9.82 -1.54 -15.63
C ARG A 90 11.33 -1.81 -15.65
N GLU A 91 11.93 -2.14 -14.51
CA GLU A 91 13.32 -2.60 -14.41
C GLU A 91 13.49 -4.11 -14.57
N GLY A 92 12.41 -4.85 -14.84
CA GLY A 92 12.44 -6.31 -14.99
C GLY A 92 12.52 -7.07 -13.66
N ILE A 93 12.21 -6.43 -12.54
CA ILE A 93 12.02 -7.14 -11.25
C ILE A 93 10.59 -7.66 -11.20
N GLU A 94 10.45 -8.96 -10.93
CA GLU A 94 9.15 -9.59 -10.72
C GLU A 94 8.56 -9.16 -9.36
N VAL A 95 7.28 -8.80 -9.40
CA VAL A 95 6.47 -8.53 -8.21
C VAL A 95 5.32 -9.52 -8.27
N GLU A 96 5.27 -10.41 -7.27
CA GLU A 96 4.26 -11.46 -7.17
C GLU A 96 2.88 -10.84 -6.94
N GLU A 97 2.78 -9.86 -6.04
CA GLU A 97 1.50 -9.29 -5.65
C GLU A 97 1.65 -7.87 -5.09
N LEU A 98 0.68 -7.02 -5.39
CA LEU A 98 0.46 -5.73 -4.76
C LEU A 98 -0.83 -5.74 -3.95
N ILE A 99 -0.74 -5.44 -2.65
CA ILE A 99 -1.91 -5.32 -1.78
C ILE A 99 -1.88 -3.96 -1.09
N THR A 100 -2.95 -3.16 -1.23
CA THR A 100 -3.01 -1.84 -0.58
C THR A 100 -4.29 -1.64 0.22
N PHE A 101 -4.23 -0.73 1.19
CA PHE A 101 -5.32 -0.43 2.11
C PHE A 101 -5.57 1.08 2.13
N GLY A 102 -6.81 1.53 1.94
CA GLY A 102 -7.14 2.96 2.03
C GLY A 102 -6.40 3.84 1.00
N GLN A 103 -5.98 3.25 -0.13
CA GLN A 103 -5.12 3.94 -1.09
C GLN A 103 -5.88 5.01 -1.91
N PRO A 104 -5.36 6.26 -2.01
CA PRO A 104 -5.91 7.28 -2.91
C PRO A 104 -5.62 6.98 -4.40
N ARG A 105 -6.25 7.71 -5.33
CA ARG A 105 -5.90 7.58 -6.75
C ARG A 105 -4.50 8.15 -6.99
N VAL A 106 -3.68 7.41 -7.75
CA VAL A 106 -2.24 7.71 -7.95
C VAL A 106 -1.99 8.52 -9.22
N GLY A 107 -2.79 8.28 -10.27
CA GLY A 107 -2.62 8.93 -11.55
C GLY A 107 -3.86 8.86 -12.42
N ASN A 108 -3.70 9.28 -13.66
CA ASN A 108 -4.79 9.36 -14.62
C ASN A 108 -5.12 8.01 -15.28
N GLY A 109 -6.18 7.97 -16.09
CA GLY A 109 -6.61 6.76 -16.81
C GLY A 109 -5.54 6.11 -17.69
N LYS A 110 -4.61 6.90 -18.25
CA LYS A 110 -3.47 6.36 -18.99
C LYS A 110 -2.53 5.58 -18.06
N PHE A 111 -2.14 6.17 -16.93
CA PHE A 111 -1.30 5.48 -15.94
C PHE A 111 -1.96 4.21 -15.41
N ALA A 112 -3.26 4.23 -15.12
CA ALA A 112 -4.00 3.06 -14.67
C ALA A 112 -3.98 1.92 -15.72
N LYS A 113 -4.11 2.24 -17.01
CA LYS A 113 -4.03 1.27 -18.11
C LYS A 113 -2.63 0.69 -18.27
N GLU A 114 -1.60 1.53 -18.23
CA GLU A 114 -0.21 1.10 -18.30
C GLU A 114 0.16 0.20 -17.10
N PHE A 115 -0.35 0.53 -15.91
CA PHE A 115 -0.17 -0.32 -14.73
C PHE A 115 -0.84 -1.69 -14.91
N ALA A 116 -2.09 -1.71 -15.40
CA ALA A 116 -2.80 -2.97 -15.64
C ALA A 116 -2.08 -3.88 -16.66
N ALA A 117 -1.40 -3.29 -17.65
CA ALA A 117 -0.62 -4.03 -18.64
C ALA A 117 0.59 -4.78 -18.03
N LEU A 118 1.07 -4.39 -16.84
CA LEU A 118 2.13 -5.11 -16.12
C LEU A 118 1.68 -6.49 -15.63
N SER A 119 0.37 -6.76 -15.63
CA SER A 119 -0.23 -8.04 -15.21
C SER A 119 0.16 -8.49 -13.80
N VAL A 120 0.41 -7.53 -12.90
CA VAL A 120 0.67 -7.79 -11.48
C VAL A 120 -0.67 -8.00 -10.78
N PRO A 121 -0.89 -9.12 -10.06
CA PRO A 121 -2.02 -9.28 -9.15
C PRO A 121 -2.12 -8.11 -8.19
N TYR A 122 -3.22 -7.37 -8.25
CA TYR A 122 -3.39 -6.12 -7.51
C TYR A 122 -4.76 -6.01 -6.85
N THR A 123 -4.73 -6.06 -5.51
CA THR A 123 -5.92 -5.97 -4.67
C THR A 123 -5.88 -4.71 -3.81
N ARG A 124 -6.96 -3.93 -3.85
CA ARG A 124 -7.14 -2.72 -3.03
C ARG A 124 -8.26 -2.92 -2.05
N PHE A 125 -7.94 -2.85 -0.77
CA PHE A 125 -8.90 -2.87 0.32
C PHE A 125 -9.37 -1.45 0.65
N VAL A 126 -10.68 -1.26 0.65
CA VAL A 126 -11.34 0.01 0.91
C VAL A 126 -12.38 -0.17 2.00
N ASN A 127 -12.40 0.71 2.98
CA ASN A 127 -13.48 0.80 3.95
C ASN A 127 -14.53 1.82 3.44
N LYS A 128 -15.82 1.51 3.56
CA LYS A 128 -16.88 2.44 3.16
C LYS A 128 -16.85 3.78 3.89
N SER A 129 -16.40 3.78 5.14
CA SER A 129 -16.30 5.00 5.95
C SER A 129 -15.02 5.79 5.69
N ASP A 130 -14.14 5.30 4.80
CA ASP A 130 -12.85 5.92 4.49
C ASP A 130 -12.94 6.71 3.17
N ILE A 131 -12.70 8.02 3.24
CA ILE A 131 -12.76 8.93 2.10
C ILE A 131 -11.46 8.97 1.29
N VAL A 132 -10.34 8.50 1.85
CA VAL A 132 -9.02 8.59 1.20
C VAL A 132 -9.02 7.90 -0.17
N PRO A 133 -9.63 6.71 -0.36
CA PRO A 133 -9.74 6.08 -1.67
C PRO A 133 -10.55 6.85 -2.71
N ASP A 134 -11.38 7.80 -2.28
CA ASP A 134 -12.21 8.59 -3.17
C ASP A 134 -11.55 9.91 -3.60
N VAL A 135 -10.34 10.21 -3.12
CA VAL A 135 -9.54 11.35 -3.56
C VAL A 135 -8.30 10.91 -4.38
N PRO A 136 -7.85 11.71 -5.35
CA PRO A 136 -8.60 12.80 -6.00
C PRO A 136 -9.88 12.30 -6.69
N PRO A 137 -10.95 13.11 -6.81
CA PRO A 137 -12.22 12.66 -7.39
C PRO A 137 -12.10 12.35 -8.90
N PRO A 138 -12.81 11.35 -9.43
CA PRO A 138 -12.66 10.90 -10.82
C PRO A 138 -13.28 11.87 -11.84
N TRP A 139 -14.20 12.74 -11.41
CA TRP A 139 -14.83 13.76 -12.26
C TRP A 139 -14.02 15.06 -12.39
N ASP A 140 -12.85 15.13 -11.75
CA ASP A 140 -11.90 16.22 -11.99
C ASP A 140 -11.33 16.14 -13.42
N LYS A 141 -10.88 17.27 -13.97
CA LYS A 141 -10.41 17.42 -15.36
C LYS A 141 -9.22 16.52 -15.74
N HIS A 142 -8.64 15.87 -14.75
CA HIS A 142 -7.41 15.09 -14.82
C HIS A 142 -7.63 13.57 -15.01
N ASP A 143 -8.88 13.11 -15.07
CA ASP A 143 -9.23 11.69 -15.32
C ASP A 143 -8.58 10.73 -14.30
N TRP A 144 -8.64 11.10 -13.01
CA TRP A 144 -8.07 10.28 -11.94
C TRP A 144 -8.73 8.90 -11.90
N THR A 145 -7.92 7.87 -12.04
CA THR A 145 -8.42 6.51 -12.22
C THR A 145 -7.68 5.54 -11.32
N HIS A 146 -8.43 4.65 -10.67
CA HIS A 146 -7.85 3.53 -9.93
C HIS A 146 -7.48 2.39 -10.87
N ALA A 147 -6.43 1.65 -10.52
CA ALA A 147 -6.16 0.32 -11.07
C ALA A 147 -6.45 -0.77 -10.01
N GLY A 148 -6.41 -2.04 -10.42
CA GLY A 148 -6.58 -3.18 -9.52
C GLY A 148 -8.02 -3.44 -9.07
N LYS A 149 -8.21 -4.61 -8.46
CA LYS A 149 -9.49 -5.08 -7.95
C LYS A 149 -9.82 -4.40 -6.63
N ARG A 150 -11.01 -3.80 -6.51
CA ARG A 150 -11.49 -3.18 -5.27
C ARG A 150 -12.22 -4.22 -4.42
N LEU A 151 -11.75 -4.43 -3.20
CA LEU A 151 -12.48 -5.19 -2.17
C LEU A 151 -12.92 -4.24 -1.06
N THR A 152 -14.21 -4.26 -0.74
CA THR A 152 -14.81 -3.27 0.17
C THR A 152 -15.23 -3.90 1.49
N PHE A 153 -14.85 -3.31 2.63
CA PHE A 153 -15.44 -3.62 3.93
C PHE A 153 -16.71 -2.81 4.14
N ASN A 154 -17.79 -3.48 4.57
CA ASN A 154 -19.00 -2.80 5.02
C ASN A 154 -18.81 -2.16 6.41
N GLU A 155 -19.82 -1.42 6.88
CA GLU A 155 -19.78 -0.69 8.15
C GLU A 155 -19.56 -1.58 9.39
N ASN A 156 -19.86 -2.87 9.27
CA ASN A 156 -19.64 -3.88 10.32
C ASN A 156 -18.29 -4.60 10.19
N GLY A 157 -17.47 -4.20 9.22
CA GLY A 157 -16.16 -4.78 8.95
C GLY A 157 -16.17 -6.10 8.18
N ALA A 158 -17.31 -6.51 7.62
CA ALA A 158 -17.39 -7.69 6.75
C ALA A 158 -17.06 -7.32 5.30
N LEU A 159 -16.34 -8.19 4.60
CA LEU A 159 -16.03 -8.02 3.18
C LEU A 159 -17.31 -8.13 2.35
N GLN A 160 -17.60 -7.12 1.54
CA GLN A 160 -18.85 -7.03 0.79
C GLN A 160 -18.85 -7.86 -0.51
N GLU A 161 -17.70 -8.40 -0.92
CA GLU A 161 -17.58 -9.38 -2.00
C GLU A 161 -17.17 -10.75 -1.44
N ALA A 162 -17.97 -11.77 -1.76
CA ALA A 162 -17.69 -13.15 -1.41
C ALA A 162 -16.72 -13.76 -2.46
N ILE A 163 -15.41 -13.64 -2.23
CA ILE A 163 -14.41 -14.55 -2.81
C ILE A 163 -13.68 -15.19 -1.62
N LEU A 164 -14.19 -16.34 -1.22
CA LEU A 164 -13.92 -17.01 0.05
C LEU A 164 -13.08 -18.28 -0.18
N SER A 165 -11.75 -18.14 -0.25
CA SER A 165 -10.80 -19.13 0.31
C SER A 165 -9.36 -18.59 0.20
N ASP A 166 -8.91 -18.28 -1.02
CA ASP A 166 -7.48 -18.08 -1.30
C ASP A 166 -7.01 -16.65 -0.97
N GLU A 167 -7.87 -15.65 -1.20
CA GLU A 167 -7.59 -14.26 -0.83
C GLU A 167 -7.48 -14.09 0.70
N THR A 168 -8.12 -14.95 1.51
CA THR A 168 -8.03 -14.87 2.98
C THR A 168 -6.64 -15.23 3.52
N ASP A 169 -5.90 -16.12 2.87
CA ASP A 169 -4.57 -16.52 3.35
C ASP A 169 -3.49 -15.54 2.91
N ALA A 170 -3.56 -15.01 1.68
CA ALA A 170 -2.72 -13.88 1.25
C ALA A 170 -2.94 -12.66 2.15
N LEU A 171 -4.20 -12.38 2.48
CA LEU A 171 -4.57 -11.29 3.38
C LEU A 171 -4.08 -11.53 4.81
N ARG A 172 -4.20 -12.75 5.35
CA ARG A 172 -3.61 -13.15 6.64
C ARG A 172 -2.10 -12.94 6.66
N ARG A 173 -1.37 -13.36 5.62
CA ARG A 173 0.09 -13.17 5.50
C ARG A 173 0.46 -11.69 5.49
N VAL A 174 -0.21 -10.88 4.67
CA VAL A 174 0.04 -9.43 4.61
C VAL A 174 -0.31 -8.73 5.91
N ILE A 175 -1.37 -9.13 6.61
CA ILE A 175 -1.69 -8.60 7.96
C ILE A 175 -0.59 -8.96 8.95
N GLU A 176 -0.15 -10.21 8.99
CA GLU A 176 0.94 -10.61 9.88
C GLU A 176 2.20 -9.81 9.59
N VAL A 177 2.51 -9.56 8.33
CA VAL A 177 3.67 -8.77 7.93
C VAL A 177 3.51 -7.31 8.30
N ILE A 178 2.34 -6.71 8.11
CA ILE A 178 2.06 -5.33 8.54
C ILE A 178 2.16 -5.23 10.08
N LEU A 179 1.61 -6.19 10.81
CA LEU A 179 1.71 -6.24 12.27
C LEU A 179 3.16 -6.44 12.72
N ARG A 180 3.92 -7.32 12.07
CA ARG A 180 5.35 -7.53 12.33
C ARG A 180 6.16 -6.28 11.97
N ALA A 181 5.84 -5.61 10.86
CA ALA A 181 6.43 -4.35 10.43
C ALA A 181 6.28 -3.27 11.50
N ILE A 182 5.04 -3.06 11.94
CA ILE A 182 4.70 -2.13 13.02
C ILE A 182 5.47 -2.52 14.29
N THR A 183 5.43 -3.80 14.67
CA THR A 183 6.11 -4.32 15.87
C THR A 183 7.63 -4.14 15.82
N MET A 184 8.26 -4.43 14.67
CA MET A 184 9.70 -4.28 14.45
C MET A 184 10.12 -2.82 14.47
N TRP A 185 9.34 -1.93 13.87
CA TRP A 185 9.55 -0.49 13.94
C TRP A 185 9.57 -0.01 15.41
N PHE A 186 8.59 -0.44 16.23
CA PHE A 186 8.57 -0.16 17.67
C PHE A 186 9.73 -0.78 18.47
N GLN A 187 10.21 -1.97 18.09
CA GLN A 187 11.32 -2.65 18.77
C GLN A 187 12.70 -2.08 18.41
N ASN A 188 12.84 -1.52 17.21
CA ASN A 188 14.06 -0.85 16.77
C ASN A 188 14.16 0.59 17.33
N GLU A 189 13.03 1.23 17.62
CA GLU A 189 12.94 2.52 18.33
C GLU A 189 13.05 2.40 19.86
N ARG A 190 13.81 1.43 20.38
CA ARG A 190 13.99 1.15 21.83
C ARG A 190 14.56 2.29 22.69
N LYS A 191 14.64 3.52 22.19
CA LYS A 191 14.91 4.77 22.93
C LYS A 191 13.77 5.78 22.91
N VAL A 192 12.56 5.38 22.53
CA VAL A 192 11.42 6.30 22.42
C VAL A 192 10.43 6.09 23.57
N ASP A 193 10.07 7.21 24.20
CA ASP A 193 9.13 7.38 25.32
C ASP A 193 7.84 6.56 25.15
N GLU A 194 7.38 5.88 26.20
CA GLU A 194 6.11 5.14 26.25
C GLU A 194 4.90 6.01 25.87
N LYS A 195 4.93 7.32 26.12
CA LYS A 195 3.91 8.26 25.62
C LYS A 195 3.96 8.45 24.10
N LEU A 196 5.15 8.45 23.50
CA LEU A 196 5.29 8.55 22.04
C LEU A 196 4.97 7.21 21.38
N LYS A 197 5.29 6.07 22.00
CA LYS A 197 4.77 4.75 21.58
C LYS A 197 3.25 4.68 21.64
N ALA A 198 2.60 5.22 22.68
CA ALA A 198 1.14 5.29 22.76
C ALA A 198 0.56 6.25 21.71
N SER A 199 1.23 7.39 21.47
CA SER A 199 0.89 8.33 20.40
C SER A 199 1.01 7.69 19.02
N VAL A 200 2.01 6.83 18.81
CA VAL A 200 2.20 6.14 17.54
C VAL A 200 1.38 4.85 17.44
N MET A 201 1.02 4.18 18.53
CA MET A 201 -0.04 3.16 18.47
C MET A 201 -1.41 3.79 18.20
N ASN A 202 -1.59 5.06 18.58
CA ASN A 202 -2.70 5.91 18.14
C ASN A 202 -2.49 6.47 16.71
N SER A 203 -1.29 6.37 16.13
CA SER A 203 -0.91 6.89 14.80
C SER A 203 -0.51 5.82 13.77
N VAL A 204 -0.42 4.55 14.15
CA VAL A 204 -0.86 3.41 13.33
C VAL A 204 -2.29 3.77 13.03
N ASP A 205 -2.45 4.41 11.88
CA ASP A 205 -3.54 5.29 11.54
C ASP A 205 -4.87 4.71 12.03
N HIS A 206 -5.76 5.51 12.62
CA HIS A 206 -7.08 5.02 13.04
C HIS A 206 -7.75 4.24 11.89
N GLY A 207 -7.48 4.62 10.64
CA GLY A 207 -7.80 3.86 9.43
C GLY A 207 -7.22 2.44 9.42
N MET A 208 -5.89 2.28 9.54
CA MET A 208 -5.23 0.98 9.54
C MET A 208 -5.69 0.09 10.70
N VAL A 209 -5.95 0.65 11.88
CA VAL A 209 -6.53 -0.09 13.01
C VAL A 209 -7.93 -0.63 12.67
N ILE A 210 -8.75 0.15 11.96
CA ILE A 210 -10.07 -0.31 11.50
C ILE A 210 -9.91 -1.43 10.47
N TYR A 211 -9.02 -1.29 9.48
CA TYR A 211 -8.71 -2.37 8.54
C TYR A 211 -8.26 -3.64 9.27
N LEU A 212 -7.32 -3.54 10.21
CA LEU A 212 -6.83 -4.67 11.01
C LEU A 212 -7.93 -5.29 11.89
N LYS A 213 -8.86 -4.51 12.44
CA LYS A 213 -10.01 -5.00 13.22
C LYS A 213 -11.00 -5.76 12.32
N ASN A 214 -11.38 -5.18 11.19
CA ASN A 214 -12.29 -5.79 10.21
C ASN A 214 -11.74 -7.14 9.72
N LEU A 215 -10.43 -7.17 9.47
CA LEU A 215 -9.72 -8.36 9.06
C LEU A 215 -9.63 -9.43 10.16
N LYS A 216 -9.36 -9.06 11.41
CA LYS A 216 -9.40 -10.00 12.55
C LYS A 216 -10.78 -10.64 12.72
N ASN A 217 -11.85 -9.88 12.50
CA ASN A 217 -13.23 -10.40 12.55
C ASN A 217 -13.50 -11.39 11.41
N LEU A 218 -13.00 -11.13 10.20
CA LEU A 218 -13.09 -12.06 9.08
C LEU A 218 -12.39 -13.40 9.37
N ILE A 219 -11.24 -13.35 10.05
CA ILE A 219 -10.43 -14.54 10.41
C ILE A 219 -11.10 -15.37 11.52
N ARG A 220 -11.76 -14.73 12.48
CA ARG A 220 -12.44 -15.39 13.62
C ARG A 220 -13.77 -16.08 13.27
N ASN A 221 -14.39 -15.68 12.16
CA ASN A 221 -15.70 -16.18 11.71
C ASN A 221 -15.58 -17.33 10.68
N LYS A 222 -14.39 -17.91 10.51
CA LYS A 222 -14.12 -19.15 9.78
C LYS A 222 -13.58 -20.18 10.76
#